data_AF-A0A1M4U5L4-F1
#
_entry.id   AF-A0A1M4U5L4-F1
#
_cell.length_a   1.000
_cell.length_b   1.000
_cell.length_c   1.000
_cell.angle_alpha   90.00
_cell.angle_beta   90.00
_cell.angle_gamma   90.00
#
_symmetry.space_group_name_H-M   'P 1'
#
loop_
_entity.id
_entity.type
_entity.pdbx_description
1 polymer ?
#
loop_
_entity_poly.entity_id
_entity_poly.type
_entity_poly.pdbx_seq_one_letter_code
_entity_poly.pdbx_strand_id
1 'polypeptide(L)' 'MIETTDLYCIAYGCPKNNRNNDCPLLEIEHLSFTEKKDWIDKLDKESEEFILKHHSFCTKRKITKQGKK' A
#
# COMPACT_ATOMS: atom_id res chain seq x y z
N MET A 1 13.30 -13.07 -4.57
CA MET A 1 13.14 -12.51 -3.21
C MET A 1 12.38 -11.23 -3.40
N ILE A 2 11.15 -11.14 -2.90
CA ILE A 2 10.37 -9.88 -2.96
C ILE A 2 10.87 -9.10 -1.75
N GLU A 3 11.64 -8.05 -2.00
CA GLU A 3 12.27 -7.26 -0.96
C GLU A 3 11.20 -6.44 -0.22
N THR A 4 11.27 -6.45 1.11
CA THR A 4 10.44 -5.64 2.02
C THR A 4 10.42 -4.14 1.64
N THR A 5 11.40 -3.70 0.85
CA THR A 5 11.52 -2.39 0.20
C THR A 5 10.24 -1.93 -0.50
N ASP A 6 9.46 -2.82 -1.11
CA ASP A 6 8.21 -2.46 -1.79
C ASP A 6 7.14 -1.94 -0.81
N LEU A 7 6.99 -2.54 0.37
CA LEU A 7 5.99 -2.11 1.36
C LEU A 7 6.31 -0.74 1.94
N TYR A 8 7.58 -0.45 2.21
CA TYR A 8 8.02 0.87 2.63
C TYR A 8 7.72 1.91 1.55
N CYS A 9 8.09 1.63 0.29
CA CYS A 9 7.77 2.52 -0.82
C CYS A 9 6.26 2.77 -0.96
N ILE A 10 5.42 1.76 -0.74
CA ILE A 10 3.96 1.91 -0.79
C ILE A 10 3.41 2.70 0.41
N ALA A 11 3.96 2.46 1.60
CA ALA A 11 3.57 3.15 2.83
C ALA A 11 3.92 4.64 2.81
N TYR A 12 4.93 5.07 2.05
CA TYR A 12 5.33 6.48 1.98
C TYR A 12 5.06 7.14 0.61
N GLY A 13 4.87 6.37 -0.45
CA GLY A 13 4.85 6.83 -1.84
C GLY A 13 3.71 6.29 -2.68
N CYS A 14 2.53 6.05 -2.08
CA CYS A 14 1.36 5.59 -2.84
C CYS A 14 0.96 6.61 -3.93
N PRO A 15 0.95 6.24 -5.23
CA PRO A 15 0.73 7.17 -6.35
C PRO A 15 -0.72 7.66 -6.48
N LYS A 16 -1.62 7.19 -5.62
CA LYS A 16 -2.97 7.75 -5.48
C LYS A 16 -3.01 8.96 -4.56
N ASN A 17 -1.96 9.22 -3.76
CA ASN A 17 -1.84 10.29 -2.77
C ASN A 17 -2.89 10.28 -1.65
N ASN A 18 -4.07 9.71 -1.91
CA ASN A 18 -5.16 9.53 -0.97
C ASN A 18 -5.46 8.03 -0.88
N ARG A 19 -5.30 7.45 0.31
CA ARG A 19 -5.63 6.05 0.55
C ARG A 19 -7.14 5.90 0.62
N ASN A 20 -7.66 4.84 0.01
CA ASN A 20 -9.07 4.52 0.16
C ASN A 20 -9.34 4.04 1.59
N ASN A 21 -10.58 4.16 2.08
CA ASN A 21 -11.03 3.58 3.35
C ASN A 21 -10.82 2.06 3.45
N ASP A 22 -10.66 1.39 2.31
CA ASP A 22 -10.38 -0.04 2.20
C ASP A 22 -8.88 -0.37 2.14
N CYS A 23 -8.00 0.64 2.21
CA CYS A 23 -6.56 0.43 2.12
C CYS A 23 -6.01 -0.01 3.49
N PRO A 24 -5.34 -1.17 3.58
CA PRO A 24 -4.79 -1.65 4.86
C PRO A 24 -3.76 -0.68 5.46
N LEU A 25 -3.02 0.07 4.63
CA LEU A 25 -2.05 1.05 5.12
C LEU A 25 -2.68 2.35 5.66
N LEU A 26 -4.01 2.48 5.60
CA LEU A 26 -4.72 3.59 6.22
C LEU A 26 -4.65 3.51 7.75
N GLU A 27 -4.65 2.29 8.31
CA GLU A 27 -4.57 2.09 9.76
C GLU A 27 -3.29 2.69 10.33
N ILE A 28 -2.20 2.62 9.59
CA ILE A 28 -0.90 3.14 10.04
C ILE A 28 -0.65 4.58 9.61
N GLU A 29 -1.58 5.26 8.93
CA GLU A 29 -1.32 6.58 8.38
C GLU A 29 -0.94 7.63 9.44
N HIS A 30 -1.61 7.55 10.58
CA HIS A 30 -1.40 8.41 11.74
C HIS A 30 -0.14 8.08 12.55
N LEU A 31 0.46 6.91 12.33
CA LEU A 31 1.65 6.47 13.05
C LEU A 31 2.89 7.24 12.62
N SER A 32 3.83 7.41 13.55
CA SER A 32 5.14 7.99 13.29
C SER A 32 5.99 7.08 12.40
N PHE A 33 7.06 7.61 11.82
CA PHE A 33 7.96 6.84 10.96
C PHE A 33 8.45 5.53 11.62
N THR A 34 8.89 5.61 12.88
CA THR A 34 9.39 4.45 13.64
C THR A 34 8.30 3.42 13.89
N GLU A 35 7.08 3.87 14.19
CA GLU A 35 5.93 3.01 14.45
C GLU A 35 5.45 2.31 13.17
N LYS A 36 5.44 3.03 12.04
CA LYS A 36 5.17 2.43 10.71
C LYS A 36 6.20 1.35 10.38
N LYS A 37 7.47 1.61 10.67
CA LYS A 37 8.55 0.64 10.45
C LYS A 37 8.35 -0.63 11.28
N ASP A 38 8.09 -0.46 12.57
CA ASP A 38 7.82 -1.57 13.49
C ASP A 38 6.56 -2.36 13.09
N TRP A 39 5.50 -1.68 12.64
CA TRP A 39 4.30 -2.33 12.13
C TRP A 39 4.59 -3.17 10.89
N ILE A 40 5.34 -2.64 9.92
CA ILE A 40 5.72 -3.39 8.71
C ILE A 40 6.61 -4.59 9.06
N ASP A 41 7.55 -4.44 10.00
CA ASP A 41 8.46 -5.52 10.44
C ASP A 41 7.72 -6.67 11.16
N LYS A 42 6.59 -6.37 11.79
CA LYS A 42 5.73 -7.34 12.48
C LYS A 42 4.69 -8.02 11.59
N LEU A 43 4.60 -7.65 10.31
CA LEU A 43 3.67 -8.30 9.39
C LEU A 43 4.10 -9.74 9.11
N ASP A 44 3.13 -10.64 9.11
CA ASP A 44 3.32 -11.96 8.54
C ASP A 44 3.31 -11.87 7.00
N LYS A 45 3.99 -12.83 6.35
CA LYS A 45 4.01 -12.97 4.88
C LYS A 45 2.63 -12.89 4.25
N GLU A 46 1.61 -13.49 4.86
CA GLU A 46 0.25 -13.46 4.31
C GLU A 46 -0.30 -12.03 4.25
N SER A 47 -0.02 -11.24 5.29
CA SER A 47 -0.44 -9.84 5.37
C SER A 47 0.36 -8.96 4.41
N GLU A 48 1.67 -9.19 4.29
CA GLU A 48 2.50 -8.52 3.29
C GLU A 48 1.97 -8.75 1.87
N GLU A 49 1.71 -10.00 1.50
CA GLU A 49 1.16 -10.36 0.20
C GLU A 49 -0.22 -9.73 -0.04
N PHE A 50 -1.07 -9.66 0.99
CA PHE A 50 -2.38 -9.01 0.89
C PHE A 50 -2.25 -7.52 0.58
N ILE A 51 -1.38 -6.80 1.29
CA ILE A 51 -1.15 -5.37 1.07
C ILE A 51 -0.58 -5.12 -0.33
N LEU A 52 0.38 -5.93 -0.78
CA LEU A 52 0.97 -5.84 -2.11
C LEU A 52 -0.08 -6.09 -3.21
N LYS A 53 -0.92 -7.12 -3.06
CA LYS A 53 -2.03 -7.39 -3.99
C LYS A 53 -3.04 -6.25 -4.03
N HIS A 54 -3.44 -5.75 -2.86
CA HIS A 54 -4.36 -4.61 -2.77
C HIS A 54 -3.75 -3.38 -3.44
N HIS A 55 -2.48 -3.08 -3.18
CA HIS A 55 -1.78 -1.96 -3.79
C HIS A 55 -1.73 -2.08 -5.32
N SER A 56 -1.35 -3.26 -5.83
CA SER A 56 -1.32 -3.56 -7.27
C SER A 56 -2.69 -3.36 -7.91
N PHE A 57 -3.76 -3.83 -7.26
CA PHE A 57 -5.13 -3.63 -7.74
C PHE A 57 -5.56 -2.15 -7.69
N CYS A 58 -5.25 -1.48 -6.59
CA CYS A 58 -5.62 -0.10 -6.33
C CYS A 58 -4.95 0.86 -7.32
N THR A 59 -3.70 0.58 -7.71
CA THR A 59 -2.92 1.35 -8.70
C THR A 59 -3.28 0.99 -10.14
N LYS A 60 -3.50 -0.29 -10.46
CA LYS A 60 -3.96 -0.73 -11.80
C LYS A 60 -5.32 -0.17 -12.20
N ARG A 61 -6.21 0.14 -11.25
CA ARG A 61 -7.51 0.78 -11.54
C ARG A 61 -7.43 2.19 -12.17
N LYS A 62 -6.23 2.74 -12.45
CA LYS A 62 -6.07 3.93 -13.30
C LYS A 62 -6.15 3.66 -14.82
N ILE A 63 -6.20 2.40 -15.28
CA ILE A 63 -6.08 2.09 -16.73
C ILE A 63 -7.44 1.87 -17.44
N THR A 64 -8.58 1.93 -16.75
CA THR A 64 -9.92 1.86 -17.39
C THR A 64 -10.74 3.13 -17.18
N LYS A 65 -10.20 4.26 -17.63
CA LYS A 65 -11.02 5.38 -18.14
C LYS A 65 -10.60 5.72 -19.57
N GLN A 66 -10.60 4.72 -20.47
CA GLN A 66 -10.94 4.97 -21.88
C GLN A 66 -12.47 4.87 -21.95
N GLY A 67 -13.24 5.75 -22.55
CA GLY A 67 -13.00 7.07 -23.12
C GLY A 67 -14.40 7.66 -23.30
N LYS A 68 -14.65 8.86 -22.78
CA LYS A 68 -15.76 9.70 -23.25
C LYS A 68 -15.16 10.61 -24.31
N LYS A 69 -15.33 10.25 -25.58
CA LYS A 69 -15.50 11.22 -26.66
C LYS A 69 -16.17 10.57 -27.84
#